data_AF-A0A4V3A447-F1
#
_entry.id   AF-A0A4V3A447-F1
#
_cell.length_a   1.000
_cell.length_b   1.000
_cell.length_c   1.000
_cell.angle_alpha   90.00
_cell.angle_beta   90.00
_cell.angle_gamma   90.00
#
_symmetry.space_group_name_H-M   'P 1'
#
loop_
_entity.id
_entity.type
_entity.pdbx_description
1 polymer ?
#
loop_
_entity_poly.entity_id
_entity_poly.type
_entity_poly.pdbx_seq_one_letter_code
_entity_poly.pdbx_strand_id
1 'polypeptide(L)'
;MVAKKKGFKMPKWLVNTLQVTLMVAILMALYNFLGPMVFKNGSYFPWWTFPYSVVGALFLIGGWNFLSHRMNVMHNQIIAEDKAKKQREEQIRQAGAAKEQAEAEKRRQRNANRNKGQQQSR
;
A
#
# COMPACT_ATOMS: atom_id res chain seq x y z
N MET A 1 -16.08 36.56 -5.81
CA MET A 1 -15.37 35.26 -5.92
C MET A 1 -15.67 34.45 -4.67
N VAL A 2 -16.49 33.39 -4.76
CA VAL A 2 -16.84 32.56 -3.60
C VAL A 2 -15.73 31.54 -3.38
N ALA A 3 -15.01 31.66 -2.27
CA ALA A 3 -13.96 30.71 -1.90
C ALA A 3 -14.57 29.31 -1.72
N LYS A 4 -14.21 28.36 -2.59
CA LYS A 4 -14.52 26.93 -2.43
C LYS A 4 -13.91 26.48 -1.10
N LYS A 5 -14.74 26.29 -0.06
CA LYS A 5 -14.33 25.62 1.17
C LYS A 5 -13.84 24.23 0.81
N LYS A 6 -12.52 24.02 0.86
CA LYS A 6 -11.88 22.73 0.67
C LYS A 6 -12.36 21.85 1.83
N GLY A 7 -13.38 21.04 1.60
CA GLY A 7 -13.98 20.18 2.63
C GLY A 7 -12.90 19.33 3.27
N PHE A 8 -12.73 19.48 4.58
CA PHE A 8 -11.78 18.71 5.37
C PHE A 8 -12.20 17.24 5.31
N LYS A 9 -11.61 16.47 4.40
CA LYS A 9 -11.84 15.03 4.31
C LYS A 9 -11.07 14.36 5.44
N MET A 10 -11.79 14.00 6.49
CA MET A 10 -11.20 13.22 7.57
C MET A 10 -10.67 11.88 7.02
N PRO A 11 -9.54 11.38 7.54
CA PRO A 11 -9.00 10.09 7.14
C PRO A 11 -10.04 8.99 7.33
N LYS A 12 -10.14 8.04 6.38
CA LYS A 12 -11.11 6.95 6.45
C LYS A 12 -11.01 6.15 7.76
N TRP A 13 -9.80 5.97 8.29
CA TRP A 13 -9.59 5.27 9.56
C TRP A 13 -10.28 5.98 10.72
N LEU A 14 -10.20 7.32 10.78
CA LEU A 14 -10.78 8.11 11.86
C LEU A 14 -12.31 8.11 11.79
N VAL A 15 -12.86 8.21 10.58
CA VAL A 15 -14.31 8.08 10.36
C VAL A 15 -14.81 6.69 10.78
N ASN A 16 -14.08 5.63 10.42
CA ASN A 16 -14.45 4.27 10.77
C ASN A 16 -14.37 4.03 12.28
N THR A 17 -13.34 4.53 12.95
CA THR A 17 -13.24 4.47 14.41
C THR A 17 -14.38 5.23 15.08
N LEU A 18 -14.71 6.44 14.62
CA LEU A 18 -15.84 7.23 15.16
C LEU A 18 -17.17 6.50 14.97
N GLN A 19 -17.38 5.86 13.82
CA GLN A 19 -18.59 5.11 13.51
C GLN A 19 -18.75 3.89 14.42
N VAL A 20 -17.68 3.11 14.63
CA VAL A 20 -17.69 1.98 15.56
C VAL A 20 -17.94 2.46 16.99
N THR A 21 -17.27 3.55 17.40
CA THR A 21 -17.50 4.17 18.72
C THR A 21 -18.96 4.59 18.90
N LEU A 22 -19.57 5.23 17.90
CA LEU A 22 -20.98 5.60 17.92
C LEU A 22 -21.89 4.39 18.04
N MET A 23 -21.62 3.30 17.31
CA MET A 23 -22.41 2.07 17.43
C MET A 23 -22.29 1.45 18.83
N VAL A 24 -21.09 1.40 19.41
CA VAL A 24 -20.88 0.90 20.77
C VAL A 24 -21.55 1.80 21.80
N ALA A 25 -21.51 3.12 21.62
CA ALA A 25 -22.19 4.07 22.49
C ALA A 25 -23.71 3.87 22.47
N ILE A 26 -24.30 3.67 21.28
CA ILE A 26 -25.74 3.37 21.14
C ILE A 26 -26.07 2.04 21.82
N LEU A 27 -25.24 1.01 21.64
CA LEU A 27 -25.43 -0.30 22.26
C LEU A 27 -25.38 -0.21 23.81
N MET A 28 -24.43 0.54 24.34
CA MET A 28 -24.29 0.78 25.79
C MET A 28 -25.43 1.62 26.34
N ALA A 29 -25.92 2.61 25.58
CA ALA A 29 -27.09 3.39 25.96
C ALA A 29 -28.35 2.51 26.03
N LEU A 30 -28.53 1.62 25.05
CA LEU A 30 -29.60 0.61 25.07
C LEU A 30 -29.45 -0.34 26.26
N TYR A 31 -28.23 -0.82 26.56
CA TYR A 31 -27.97 -1.64 27.74
C TYR A 31 -28.30 -0.89 29.04
N ASN A 32 -27.98 0.40 29.14
CA ASN A 32 -28.29 1.18 30.33
C ASN A 32 -29.80 1.48 30.46
N PHE A 33 -30.53 1.54 29.35
CA PHE A 33 -31.97 1.80 29.34
C PHE A 33 -32.82 0.54 29.56
N LEU A 34 -32.40 -0.58 28.97
CA LEU A 34 -33.08 -1.88 29.05
C LEU A 34 -32.53 -2.76 30.18
N GLY A 35 -31.29 -2.55 30.59
CA GLY A 35 -30.61 -3.27 31.68
C GLY A 35 -31.34 -3.19 33.02
N PRO A 36 -31.82 -2.03 33.49
CA PRO A 36 -32.63 -1.93 34.71
C PRO A 36 -33.94 -2.72 34.65
N MET A 37 -34.46 -2.94 33.45
CA MET A 37 -35.70 -3.70 33.21
C MET A 37 -35.47 -5.21 33.34
N VAL A 38 -34.25 -5.69 33.05
CA VAL A 38 -33.88 -7.12 33.08
C VAL A 38 -33.08 -7.49 34.35
N PHE A 39 -32.20 -6.61 34.83
CA PHE A 39 -31.30 -6.82 35.97
C PHE A 39 -31.35 -5.64 36.95
N LYS A 40 -32.26 -5.71 37.92
CA LYS A 40 -32.47 -4.65 38.94
C LYS A 40 -31.25 -4.34 39.83
N ASN A 41 -30.33 -5.29 40.00
CA ASN A 41 -29.13 -5.16 40.84
C ASN A 41 -27.82 -5.16 40.03
N GLY A 42 -27.89 -4.94 38.71
CA GLY A 42 -26.70 -4.92 37.86
C GLY A 42 -25.80 -3.72 38.15
N SER A 43 -24.47 -3.94 38.20
CA SER A 43 -23.50 -2.84 38.29
C SER A 43 -23.47 -2.09 36.96
N TYR A 44 -23.74 -0.79 37.02
CA TYR A 44 -23.81 0.06 35.83
C TYR A 44 -22.41 0.35 35.29
N PHE A 45 -22.30 0.35 33.96
CA PHE A 45 -21.09 0.82 33.31
C PHE A 45 -20.93 2.34 33.55
N PRO A 46 -19.81 2.81 34.12
CA PRO A 46 -19.60 4.23 34.38
C PRO A 46 -19.40 4.99 33.06
N TRP A 47 -20.49 5.55 32.53
CA TRP A 47 -20.55 6.21 31.22
C TRP A 47 -19.55 7.37 31.05
N TRP A 48 -19.14 8.00 32.14
CA TRP A 48 -18.14 9.06 32.14
C TRP A 48 -16.75 8.57 31.72
N THR A 49 -16.44 7.27 31.86
CA THR A 49 -15.15 6.71 31.46
C THR A 49 -15.05 6.43 29.95
N PHE A 50 -16.20 6.31 29.27
CA PHE A 50 -16.28 5.96 27.86
C PHE A 50 -15.50 6.91 26.92
N PRO A 51 -15.61 8.26 27.05
CA PRO A 51 -14.83 9.18 26.21
C PRO A 51 -13.32 9.00 26.36
N TYR A 52 -12.84 8.67 27.56
CA TYR A 52 -11.42 8.45 27.82
C TYR A 52 -10.92 7.17 27.12
N SER A 53 -11.71 6.10 27.12
CA SER A 53 -11.40 4.88 26.38
C SER A 53 -11.33 5.12 24.87
N VAL A 54 -12.21 5.97 24.33
CA VAL A 54 -12.20 6.37 22.91
C VAL A 54 -10.94 7.16 22.56
N VAL A 55 -10.59 8.14 23.39
CA VAL A 55 -9.36 8.92 23.22
C VAL A 55 -8.14 8.00 23.28
N GLY A 56 -8.09 7.09 24.26
CA GLY A 56 -7.02 6.08 24.36
C GLY A 56 -6.92 5.19 23.12
N ALA A 57 -8.05 4.71 22.59
CA ALA A 57 -8.07 3.93 21.35
C ALA A 57 -7.59 4.74 20.14
N LEU A 58 -7.97 6.01 20.02
CA LEU A 58 -7.50 6.90 18.97
C LEU A 58 -5.99 7.18 19.08
N PHE A 59 -5.44 7.28 20.29
CA PHE A 59 -4.00 7.40 20.49
C PHE A 59 -3.27 6.11 20.10
N LEU A 60 -3.78 4.94 20.47
CA LEU A 60 -3.20 3.65 20.09
C LEU A 60 -3.23 3.46 18.56
N ILE A 61 -4.38 3.68 17.93
CA ILE A 61 -4.54 3.53 16.48
C ILE A 61 -3.76 4.60 15.73
N GLY A 62 -3.81 5.86 16.18
CA GLY A 62 -3.07 6.97 15.58
C GLY A 62 -1.55 6.77 15.70
N GLY A 63 -1.09 6.35 16.87
CA GLY A 63 0.32 6.01 17.11
C GLY A 63 0.78 4.83 16.26
N TRP A 64 -0.04 3.77 16.17
CA TRP A 64 0.25 2.62 15.31
C TRP A 64 0.26 3.01 13.83
N ASN A 65 -0.70 3.83 13.37
CA ASN A 65 -0.76 4.28 11.98
C ASN A 65 0.49 5.12 11.64
N PHE A 66 0.89 6.04 12.53
CA PHE A 66 2.11 6.84 12.38
C PHE A 66 3.37 5.96 12.28
N LEU A 67 3.48 4.96 13.16
CA LEU A 67 4.62 4.05 13.18
C LEU A 67 4.65 3.17 11.92
N SER A 68 3.50 2.61 11.53
CA SER A 68 3.35 1.81 10.32
C SER A 68 3.62 2.61 9.05
N HIS A 69 3.24 3.89 9.01
CA HIS A 69 3.51 4.76 7.87
C HIS A 69 5.00 5.05 7.74
N ARG A 70 5.69 5.33 8.86
CA ARG A 70 7.14 5.55 8.87
C ARG A 70 7.91 4.29 8.48
N MET A 71 7.49 3.13 8.96
CA MET A 71 8.05 1.83 8.56
C MET A 71 7.81 1.52 7.08
N ASN A 72 6.59 1.73 6.57
CA ASN A 72 6.27 1.51 5.16
C ASN A 72 7.00 2.47 4.23
N VAL A 73 7.27 3.71 4.64
CA VAL A 73 8.07 4.65 3.84
C VAL A 73 9.51 4.15 3.70
N MET A 74 10.13 3.68 4.78
CA MET A 74 11.46 3.05 4.69
C MET A 74 11.43 1.77 3.86
N HIS A 75 10.43 0.92 4.04
CA HIS A 75 10.33 -0.34 3.31
C HIS A 75 10.07 -0.14 1.81
N ASN A 76 9.24 0.86 1.45
CA ASN A 76 8.99 1.20 0.05
C ASN A 76 10.21 1.82 -0.63
N GLN A 77 11.06 2.54 0.08
CA GLN A 77 12.33 3.03 -0.47
C GLN A 77 13.27 1.86 -0.79
N ILE A 78 13.41 0.90 0.12
CA ILE A 78 14.21 -0.31 -0.09
C ILE A 78 13.69 -1.12 -1.29
N ILE A 79 12.37 -1.32 -1.36
CA ILE A 79 11.74 -2.05 -2.48
C ILE A 79 11.88 -1.28 -3.81
N ALA A 80 11.82 0.05 -3.79
CA ALA A 80 12.01 0.86 -4.99
C ALA A 80 13.45 0.77 -5.52
N GLU A 81 14.45 0.75 -4.64
CA GLU A 81 15.85 0.56 -5.02
C GLU A 81 16.10 -0.84 -5.62
N ASP A 82 15.52 -1.88 -5.02
CA ASP A 82 15.62 -3.26 -5.53
C ASP A 82 14.92 -3.43 -6.89
N LYS A 83 13.75 -2.80 -7.08
CA LYS A 83 13.07 -2.80 -8.39
C LYS A 83 13.88 -2.06 -9.45
N ALA A 84 14.51 -0.94 -9.08
CA ALA A 84 15.36 -0.18 -10.00
C ALA A 84 16.62 -0.97 -10.42
N LYS A 85 17.22 -1.75 -9.49
CA LYS A 85 18.35 -2.64 -9.83
C LYS A 85 17.95 -3.76 -10.78
N LYS A 86 16.84 -4.47 -10.51
CA LYS A 86 16.35 -5.55 -11.39
C LYS A 86 16.04 -5.06 -12.80
N GLN A 87 15.42 -3.87 -12.92
CA GLN A 87 15.14 -3.28 -14.23
C GLN A 87 16.42 -2.94 -15.01
N ARG A 88 17.48 -2.48 -14.33
CA ARG A 88 18.78 -2.23 -14.98
C ARG A 88 19.43 -3.52 -15.46
N GLU A 89 19.40 -4.58 -14.66
CA GLU A 89 19.93 -5.89 -15.05
C GLU A 89 19.19 -6.48 -16.25
N GLU A 90 17.86 -6.37 -16.29
CA GLU A 90 17.07 -6.81 -17.45
C GLU A 90 17.37 -6.02 -18.71
N GLN A 91 17.53 -4.69 -18.62
CA GLN A 91 17.93 -3.86 -19.76
C GLN A 91 19.33 -4.22 -20.27
N ILE A 92 20.29 -4.47 -19.37
CA ILE A 92 21.64 -4.92 -19.75
C ILE A 92 21.58 -6.27 -20.45
N ARG A 93 20.75 -7.20 -19.95
CA ARG A 93 20.57 -8.53 -20.56
C ARG A 93 19.94 -8.46 -21.95
N GLN A 94 18.92 -7.61 -22.12
CA GLN A 94 18.30 -7.37 -23.43
C GLN A 94 19.26 -6.68 -24.42
N ALA A 95 20.03 -5.70 -23.95
CA ALA A 95 21.04 -5.03 -24.76
C ALA A 95 22.18 -5.98 -25.17
N GLY A 96 22.58 -6.91 -24.30
CA GLY A 96 23.54 -7.98 -24.60
C GLY A 96 23.01 -8.92 -25.69
N ALA A 97 21.78 -9.42 -25.53
CA ALA A 97 21.15 -10.31 -26.50
C ALA A 97 20.96 -9.64 -27.87
N ALA A 98 20.58 -8.36 -27.91
CA ALA A 98 20.44 -7.60 -29.16
C ALA A 98 21.79 -7.41 -29.89
N LYS A 99 22.88 -7.17 -29.15
CA LYS A 99 24.22 -7.07 -29.73
C LYS A 99 24.70 -8.42 -30.30
N GLU A 100 24.43 -9.50 -29.60
CA GLU A 100 24.83 -10.85 -30.01
C GLU A 100 24.09 -11.30 -31.28
N GLN A 101 22.79 -10.98 -31.40
CA GLN A 101 22.02 -11.20 -32.62
C GLN A 101 22.57 -10.40 -33.80
N ALA A 102 22.87 -9.11 -33.60
CA ALA A 102 23.45 -8.26 -34.64
C ALA A 102 24.84 -8.76 -35.10
N GLU A 103 25.64 -9.31 -34.19
CA GLU A 103 26.95 -9.87 -34.51
C GLU A 103 26.83 -11.22 -35.26
N ALA A 104 25.89 -12.07 -34.85
CA ALA A 104 25.58 -13.32 -35.53
C ALA A 104 25.07 -13.09 -36.96
N GLU A 105 24.26 -12.06 -37.17
CA GLU A 105 23.74 -11.70 -38.49
C GLU A 105 24.84 -11.18 -39.42
N LYS A 106 25.77 -10.36 -38.90
CA LYS A 106 27.00 -9.96 -39.62
C LYS A 106 27.89 -11.16 -39.96
N ARG A 107 27.93 -12.20 -39.13
CA ARG A 107 28.67 -13.44 -39.43
C ARG A 107 27.97 -14.26 -40.51
N ARG A 108 26.64 -14.36 -40.49
CA ARG A 108 25.85 -15.04 -41.53
C ARG A 108 26.02 -14.38 -42.89
N GLN A 109 25.98 -13.04 -42.96
CA GLN A 109 26.19 -12.30 -44.21
C GLN A 109 27.60 -12.50 -44.78
N ARG A 110 28.63 -12.51 -43.92
CA ARG A 110 30.02 -12.78 -44.32
C ARG A 110 30.21 -14.20 -44.87
N ASN A 111 29.56 -15.20 -44.26
CA ASN A 111 29.62 -16.58 -44.76
C ASN A 111 28.84 -16.77 -46.07
N ALA A 112 27.68 -16.13 -46.21
CA ALA A 112 26.89 -16.18 -47.44
C ALA A 112 27.66 -15.60 -48.64
N ASN A 113 28.39 -14.49 -48.45
CA ASN A 113 29.23 -13.91 -49.51
C ASN A 113 30.44 -14.78 -49.86
N ARG A 114 31.04 -15.47 -48.88
CA ARG A 114 32.14 -16.41 -49.11
C ARG A 114 31.72 -17.62 -49.95
N ASN A 115 30.53 -18.17 -49.68
CA ASN A 115 30.00 -19.30 -50.45
C ASN A 115 29.60 -18.95 -51.89
N LYS A 116 29.09 -17.73 -52.13
CA LYS A 116 28.77 -17.27 -53.49
C LYS A 116 30.02 -17.14 -54.38
N GLY A 117 31.13 -16.65 -53.82
CA GLY A 117 32.40 -16.53 -54.56
C GLY A 117 33.02 -17.87 -54.95
N GLN A 118 32.85 -18.92 -54.15
CA GLN A 118 33.35 -20.26 -54.48
C GLN A 118 32.49 -21.00 -55.51
N GLN A 119 31.18 -20.71 -55.60
CA GLN A 119 30.30 -21.33 -56.60
C GLN A 119 30.47 -20.77 -58.01
N GLN A 120 31.01 -19.55 -58.18
CA GLN A 120 31.32 -18.97 -59.49
C GLN A 120 32.68 -19.40 -60.08
N SER A 121 33.48 -20.18 -59.33
CA SER A 121 34.80 -20.67 -59.75
C SER A 121 34.78 -22.10 -60.32
N ARG A 122 33.60 -22.68 -60.58
CA ARG A 122 33.43 -24.00 -61.19
C ARG A 122 32.87 -23.92 -62.60
#